data_AF-A0A1I4T404-F1
#
_entry.id   AF-A0A1I4T404-F1
#
_cell.length_a   1.000
_cell.length_b   1.000
_cell.length_c   1.000
_cell.angle_alpha   90.00
_cell.angle_beta   90.00
_cell.angle_gamma   90.00
#
_symmetry.space_group_name_H-M   'P 1'
#
loop_
_entity.id
_entity.type
_entity.pdbx_description
1 polymer ?
#
loop_
_entity_poly.entity_id
_entity_poly.type
_entity_poly.pdbx_seq_one_letter_code
_entity_poly.pdbx_strand_id
1 'polypeptide(L)' 'MWQYLIVWVITTVLSSLLAPKPKTTTPQPGDVDAPVAATDSPIPVLFGTRTIKQPNCVWFGDVRTTPIKTKGGGKK' A
#
# COMPACT_ATOMS: atom_id res chain seq x y z
N MET A 1 16.79 42.70 21.67
CA MET A 1 16.22 42.34 20.35
C MET A 1 16.94 41.14 19.74
N TRP A 2 18.27 41.15 19.58
CA TRP A 2 19.03 39.99 19.05
C TRP A 2 18.97 38.70 19.90
N GLN A 3 18.85 38.83 21.23
CA GLN A 3 18.70 37.68 22.14
C GLN A 3 17.45 36.84 21.82
N TYR A 4 16.34 37.49 21.49
CA TYR A 4 15.09 36.80 21.12
C TYR A 4 15.23 36.02 19.82
N LEU A 5 15.98 36.56 18.84
CA LEU A 5 16.28 35.85 17.59
C LEU A 5 17.11 34.59 17.83
N ILE A 6 18.10 34.65 18.72
CA ILE A 6 18.95 33.49 19.06
C ILE A 6 18.11 32.38 19.70
N VAL A 7 17.25 32.73 20.66
CA VAL A 7 16.36 31.75 21.32
C VAL A 7 15.40 31.13 20.32
N TRP A 8 14.86 31.92 19.39
CA TRP A 8 13.95 31.42 18.34
C TRP A 8 14.65 30.43 17.39
N VAL A 9 15.88 30.71 16.96
CA VAL A 9 16.66 29.80 16.12
C VAL A 9 16.98 28.50 16.87
N ILE A 10 17.38 28.59 18.14
CA ILE A 10 17.73 27.41 18.94
C ILE A 10 16.50 26.51 19.15
N THR A 11 15.36 27.08 19.50
CA THR A 11 14.12 26.34 19.75
C THR A 11 13.55 25.69 18.49
N THR A 12 13.64 26.35 17.33
CA THR A 12 13.22 25.77 16.04
C THR A 12 14.11 24.61 15.61
N VAL A 13 15.42 24.71 15.79
CA VAL A 13 16.37 23.61 15.51
C VAL A 13 16.11 22.43 16.45
N LEU A 14 15.93 22.67 17.75
CA LEU A 14 15.58 21.63 18.72
C LEU A 14 14.26 20.95 18.36
N SER A 15 13.23 21.71 17.99
CA SER A 15 11.94 21.16 17.57
C SER A 15 12.07 20.25 16.34
N SER A 16 12.90 20.64 15.36
CA SER A 16 13.19 19.84 14.17
C SER A 16 13.96 18.55 14.48
N LEU A 17 14.92 18.61 15.40
CA LEU A 17 15.71 17.44 15.80
C LEU A 17 14.92 16.45 16.66
N LEU A 18 14.03 16.94 17.51
CA LEU A 18 13.16 16.12 18.36
C LEU A 18 11.88 15.70 17.61
N ALA A 19 11.65 16.21 16.40
CA ALA A 19 10.49 15.83 15.62
C ALA A 19 10.49 14.30 15.38
N PRO A 20 9.42 13.59 15.78
CA PRO A 20 9.35 12.16 15.58
C PRO A 20 9.38 11.87 14.07
N LYS A 21 10.29 10.99 13.66
CA LYS A 21 10.38 10.58 12.24
C LYS A 21 9.02 10.03 11.79
N PRO A 22 8.50 10.47 10.63
CA PRO A 22 7.24 9.96 10.12
C PRO A 22 7.36 8.45 9.94
N LYS A 23 6.47 7.70 10.60
CA LYS A 23 6.39 6.26 10.44
C LYS A 23 5.84 5.99 9.04
N THR A 24 6.70 5.53 8.13
CA THR A 24 6.24 5.09 6.81
C THR A 24 5.41 3.83 6.99
N THR A 25 4.18 3.84 6.50
CA THR A 25 3.34 2.64 6.46
C THR A 25 4.07 1.57 5.65
N THR A 26 4.43 0.47 6.30
CA THR A 26 4.92 -0.72 5.61
C THR A 26 3.84 -1.18 4.63
N PRO A 27 4.15 -1.29 3.32
CA PRO A 27 3.17 -1.78 2.35
C PRO A 27 2.78 -3.20 2.73
N GLN A 28 1.50 -3.41 3.04
CA GLN A 28 0.94 -4.74 3.24
C GLN A 28 0.47 -5.30 1.90
N PRO A 29 0.65 -6.60 1.64
CA PRO A 29 -0.03 -7.25 0.52
C PRO A 29 -1.54 -7.04 0.65
N GLY A 30 -2.20 -6.70 -0.45
CA GLY A 30 -3.67 -6.69 -0.49
C GLY A 30 -4.24 -8.12 -0.45
N ASP A 31 -5.50 -8.25 -0.05
CA ASP A 31 -6.21 -9.53 -0.07
C ASP A 31 -6.51 -9.96 -1.51
N VAL A 32 -6.26 -11.24 -1.80
CA VAL A 32 -6.58 -11.85 -3.08
C VAL A 32 -7.88 -12.63 -2.93
N ASP A 33 -8.97 -12.07 -3.44
CA ASP A 33 -10.26 -12.76 -3.50
C ASP A 33 -10.21 -13.82 -4.61
N ALA A 34 -10.04 -15.09 -4.21
CA ALA A 34 -10.07 -16.20 -5.14
C ALA A 34 -11.53 -16.51 -5.56
N PRO A 35 -11.81 -16.66 -6.86
CA PRO A 35 -13.11 -17.10 -7.34
C PRO A 35 -13.49 -18.49 -6.80
N VAL A 36 -14.78 -18.70 -6.55
CA VAL A 36 -15.32 -19.98 -6.06
C VAL A 36 -15.28 -21.01 -7.19
N ALA A 37 -14.76 -22.21 -6.90
CA ALA A 37 -14.82 -23.38 -7.76
C ALA A 37 -16.04 -24.24 -7.38
N ALA A 38 -17.18 -24.01 -8.02
CA ALA A 38 -18.40 -24.79 -7.78
C ALA A 38 -18.80 -25.56 -9.04
N THR A 39 -18.97 -26.88 -8.92
CA THR A 39 -19.33 -27.77 -10.04
C THR A 39 -20.72 -27.48 -10.61
N ASP A 40 -21.62 -26.93 -9.80
CA ASP A 40 -23.03 -26.70 -10.15
C ASP A 40 -23.39 -25.22 -10.36
N SER A 41 -22.38 -24.32 -10.39
CA SER A 41 -22.66 -22.90 -10.63
C SER A 41 -22.90 -22.64 -12.13
N PRO A 42 -24.01 -21.99 -12.52
CA PRO A 42 -24.24 -21.58 -13.90
C PRO A 42 -23.14 -20.66 -14.41
N ILE A 43 -22.76 -20.80 -15.68
CA ILE A 43 -21.76 -19.95 -16.36
C ILE A 43 -22.47 -18.69 -16.88
N PRO A 44 -22.17 -17.49 -16.37
CA PRO A 44 -22.80 -16.26 -16.85
C PRO A 44 -22.25 -15.88 -18.24
N VAL A 45 -23.15 -15.69 -19.21
CA VAL A 45 -22.82 -15.16 -20.54
C VAL A 45 -23.28 -13.71 -20.62
N LEU A 46 -22.34 -12.79 -20.77
CA LEU A 46 -22.63 -11.37 -20.91
C LEU A 46 -22.65 -10.97 -22.38
N PHE A 47 -23.73 -10.32 -22.81
CA PHE A 47 -23.78 -9.62 -24.09
C PHE A 47 -23.48 -8.14 -23.88
N GLY A 48 -22.35 -7.66 -24.42
CA GLY A 48 -21.83 -6.29 -24.25
C GLY A 48 -20.61 -6.21 -23.32
N THR A 49 -20.24 -5.01 -22.87
CA THR A 49 -19.00 -4.77 -22.10
C THR A 49 -19.29 -4.38 -20.65
N ARG A 50 -19.07 -5.32 -19.70
CA ARG A 50 -19.12 -5.11 -18.25
C ARG A 50 -18.10 -6.02 -17.55
N THR A 51 -17.71 -5.63 -16.34
CA THR A 51 -16.83 -6.42 -15.47
C THR A 51 -17.67 -7.41 -14.65
N ILE A 52 -17.40 -8.70 -14.81
CA ILE A 52 -18.00 -9.77 -13.99
C ILE A 52 -17.11 -9.97 -12.76
N LYS A 53 -17.66 -9.71 -11.57
CA LYS A 53 -16.91 -9.77 -10.31
C LYS A 53 -16.74 -11.18 -9.75
N GLN A 54 -17.55 -12.14 -10.19
CA GLN A 54 -17.61 -13.48 -9.60
C GLN A 54 -17.63 -14.57 -10.68
N PRO A 55 -16.53 -14.74 -11.44
CA PRO A 55 -16.39 -15.85 -12.36
C PRO A 55 -16.19 -17.17 -11.62
N ASN A 56 -16.67 -18.28 -12.17
CA ASN A 56 -16.32 -19.63 -11.69
C ASN A 56 -14.93 -20.00 -12.25
N CYS A 57 -13.97 -20.28 -11.38
CA CYS A 57 -12.61 -20.64 -11.78
C CYS A 57 -12.20 -21.97 -11.18
N VAL A 58 -11.92 -22.96 -12.03
CA VAL A 58 -11.64 -24.34 -11.62
C VAL A 58 -10.23 -24.49 -11.03
N TRP A 59 -9.29 -23.62 -11.42
CA TRP A 59 -7.93 -23.64 -10.90
C TRP A 59 -7.42 -22.22 -10.73
N PHE A 60 -7.21 -21.83 -9.47
CA PHE A 60 -6.52 -20.59 -9.10
C PHE A 60 -5.13 -20.99 -8.57
N GLY A 61 -4.08 -20.45 -9.19
CA GLY A 61 -2.71 -20.76 -8.82
C GLY A 61 -2.33 -20.27 -7.42
N ASP A 62 -1.11 -20.59 -7.00
CA ASP A 62 -0.58 -20.20 -5.70
C ASP A 62 -0.39 -18.67 -5.60
N VAL A 63 -0.90 -18.07 -4.52
CA VAL A 63 -0.78 -16.62 -4.26
C VAL A 63 0.64 -16.32 -3.82
N ARG A 64 1.40 -15.64 -4.68
CA ARG A 64 2.79 -15.26 -4.39
C ARG A 64 2.91 -13.78 -4.11
N THR A 65 3.43 -13.44 -2.93
CA THR A 65 3.82 -12.08 -2.59
C THR A 65 5.28 -11.85 -2.95
N THR A 66 5.57 -10.85 -3.79
CA THR A 66 6.93 -10.43 -4.09
C THR A 66 7.30 -9.21 -3.23
N PRO A 67 8.43 -9.24 -2.52
CA PRO A 67 8.85 -8.09 -1.71
C PRO A 67 9.25 -6.93 -2.62
N ILE A 68 8.82 -5.71 -2.27
CA ILE A 68 9.26 -4.49 -2.95
C ILE A 68 10.74 -4.28 -2.61
N LYS A 69 11.63 -4.67 -3.52
CA LYS A 69 13.08 -4.43 -3.39
C LYS A 69 13.38 -3.03 -3.93
N THR A 70 13.25 -2.00 -3.09
CA THR A 70 13.82 -0.69 -3.44
C THR A 70 15.35 -0.74 -3.32
N LYS A 71 16.06 -0.47 -4.41
CA LYS A 71 17.46 -0.01 -4.38
C LYS A 71 17.53 1.53 -4.32
N GLY A 72 16.44 2.20 -4.00
CA GLY A 72 16.28 3.66 -4.11
C GLY A 72 15.69 4.28 -2.86
N GLY A 73 16.25 3.97 -1.68
CA GLY A 73 16.18 4.85 -0.50
C GLY A 73 17.32 5.86 -0.53
N GLY A 74 17.59 6.47 -1.70
CA GLY A 74 18.56 7.54 -1.82
C GLY A 74 17.92 8.84 -1.34
N LYS A 75 18.39 9.34 -0.20
CA LYS A 75 18.14 10.69 0.34
C LYS A 75 17.86 11.70 -0.77
N LYS A 76 16.67 12.30 -0.78
CA LYS A 76 16.44 13.74 -0.99
C LYS A 76 15.21 14.14 -0.19
#